data_AF-A0A3D2VRP7-F1
#
_entry.id   AF-A0A3D2VRP7-F1
#
_cell.length_a   1.000
_cell.length_b   1.000
_cell.length_c   1.000
_cell.angle_alpha   90.00
_cell.angle_beta   90.00
_cell.angle_gamma   90.00
#
_symmetry.space_group_name_H-M   'P 1'
#
loop_
_entity.id
_entity.type
_entity.pdbx_description
1 polymer ?
#
loop_
_entity_poly.entity_id
_entity_poly.type
_entity_poly.pdbx_seq_one_letter_code
_entity_poly.pdbx_strand_id
1 'polypeptide(L)'
;PHDILRLLGVQELAAYLVKEIQDVYRVQGVKINDKHIEVIIRQMLRKVEILDPGDTNFIKGEQVERTRVMEENDRAQSEDRIPARWQPMLLGITKASLAT
;
A
#
# COMPACT_ATOMS: atom_id res chain seq x y z
N PRO A 1 12.41 -3.82 4.17
CA PRO A 1 11.25 -3.04 3.63
C PRO A 1 9.93 -3.31 4.36
N HIS A 2 9.55 -4.57 4.61
CA HIS A 2 8.31 -4.90 5.32
C HIS A 2 8.26 -4.35 6.76
N ASP A 3 9.39 -4.37 7.48
CA ASP A 3 9.46 -3.78 8.82
C ASP A 3 9.33 -2.25 8.82
N ILE A 4 9.88 -1.58 7.80
CA ILE A 4 9.72 -0.13 7.61
C ILE A 4 8.23 0.20 7.42
N LEU A 5 7.51 -0.58 6.62
CA LEU A 5 6.08 -0.38 6.42
C LEU A 5 5.28 -0.51 7.72
N ARG A 6 5.61 -1.54 8.51
CA ARG A 6 4.91 -1.85 9.76
C ARG A 6 5.19 -0.83 10.86
N LEU A 7 6.41 -0.28 10.92
CA LEU A 7 6.85 0.61 12.00
C LEU A 7 6.71 2.09 11.66
N LEU A 8 7.03 2.48 10.43
CA LEU A 8 7.16 3.87 9.99
C LEU A 8 6.06 4.28 8.99
N GLY A 9 5.32 3.31 8.44
CA GLY A 9 4.20 3.55 7.56
C GLY A 9 4.57 3.73 6.08
N VAL A 10 3.56 4.09 5.29
CA VAL A 10 3.62 4.13 3.81
C VAL A 10 4.53 5.24 3.29
N GLN A 11 4.50 6.42 3.91
CA GLN A 11 5.27 7.58 3.44
C GLN A 11 6.77 7.35 3.58
N GLU A 12 7.22 6.90 4.75
CA GLU A 12 8.63 6.62 5.02
C GLU A 12 9.15 5.47 4.16
N LEU A 13 8.35 4.42 3.95
CA LEU A 13 8.71 3.36 3.02
C LEU A 13 8.89 3.89 1.60
N ALA A 14 7.97 4.71 1.11
CA ALA A 14 8.05 5.25 -0.24
C ALA A 14 9.30 6.13 -0.42
N ALA A 15 9.59 7.02 0.51
CA ALA A 15 10.79 7.85 0.49
C ALA A 15 12.06 7.01 0.51
N TYR A 16 12.12 5.98 1.36
CA TYR A 16 13.23 5.04 1.41
C TYR A 16 13.43 4.33 0.06
N LEU A 17 12.36 3.77 -0.52
CA LEU A 17 12.44 3.04 -1.79
C LEU A 17 12.86 3.95 -2.96
N VAL A 18 12.32 5.18 -3.03
CA VAL A 18 12.70 6.14 -4.06
C VAL A 18 14.20 6.44 -3.98
N LYS A 19 14.72 6.70 -2.77
CA LYS A 19 16.14 6.98 -2.57
C LYS A 19 17.04 5.82 -2.99
N GLU A 20 16.75 4.61 -2.51
CA GLU A 20 17.56 3.43 -2.83
C GLU A 20 17.59 3.13 -4.33
N ILE A 21 16.44 3.24 -5.01
CA ILE A 21 16.36 3.02 -6.46
C ILE A 21 17.12 4.14 -7.20
N GLN A 22 16.94 5.40 -6.79
CA GLN A 22 17.60 6.54 -7.42
C GLN A 22 19.13 6.44 -7.31
N ASP A 23 19.65 5.99 -6.17
CA ASP A 23 21.08 5.85 -5.94
C ASP A 23 21.71 4.80 -6.88
N VAL A 24 21.00 3.71 -7.19
CA VAL A 24 21.46 2.73 -8.20
C VAL A 24 21.54 3.33 -9.60
N TYR A 25 20.51 4.08 -10.03
CA TYR A 25 20.52 4.73 -11.35
C TYR A 25 21.58 5.84 -11.45
N ARG A 26 21.80 6.57 -10.35
CA ARG A 26 22.88 7.58 -10.27
C ARG A 26 24.25 6.95 -10.46
N VAL A 27 24.52 5.82 -9.82
CA VAL A 27 25.80 5.08 -9.97
C VAL A 27 26.03 4.66 -11.43
N GLN A 28 24.97 4.34 -12.16
CA GLN A 28 25.04 3.97 -13.58
C GLN A 28 25.05 5.19 -14.53
N GLY A 29 25.04 6.41 -14.00
CA GLY A 29 25.02 7.65 -14.79
C GLY A 29 23.70 7.92 -15.50
N VAL A 30 22.63 7.17 -15.18
CA VAL A 30 21.32 7.31 -15.81
C VAL A 30 20.45 8.24 -14.98
N LYS A 31 19.87 9.26 -15.63
CA LYS A 31 18.92 10.18 -15.00
C LYS A 31 17.51 9.64 -15.16
N ILE A 32 16.82 9.43 -14.03
CA ILE A 32 15.41 9.09 -13.98
C ILE A 32 14.67 10.08 -13.08
N ASN A 33 13.43 10.41 -13.43
CA ASN A 33 12.57 11.27 -12.63
C ASN A 33 11.86 10.44 -11.56
N ASP A 34 11.94 10.91 -10.31
CA ASP A 34 11.34 10.28 -9.13
C ASP A 34 9.85 9.96 -9.32
N LYS A 35 9.10 10.76 -10.08
CA LYS A 35 7.68 10.51 -10.38
C LYS A 35 7.43 9.13 -11.00
N HIS A 36 8.34 8.61 -11.82
CA HIS A 36 8.19 7.28 -12.40
C HIS A 36 8.32 6.19 -11.33
N ILE A 37 9.29 6.35 -10.42
CA ILE A 37 9.52 5.41 -9.33
C ILE A 37 8.34 5.45 -8.36
N GLU A 38 7.87 6.63 -8.00
CA GLU A 38 6.70 6.83 -7.13
C GLU A 38 5.43 6.17 -7.69
N VAL A 39 5.19 6.28 -9.00
CA VAL A 39 4.03 5.65 -9.64
C VAL A 39 4.11 4.13 -9.51
N ILE A 40 5.30 3.54 -9.65
CA ILE A 40 5.50 2.08 -9.48
C ILE A 40 5.29 1.67 -8.01
N ILE A 41 5.90 2.38 -7.06
CA ILE A 41 5.73 2.11 -5.62
C ILE A 41 4.25 2.22 -5.22
N ARG A 42 3.52 3.18 -5.79
CA ARG A 42 2.07 3.30 -5.58
C ARG A 42 1.34 2.03 -6.01
N GLN A 43 1.70 1.44 -7.16
CA GLN A 43 1.10 0.18 -7.61
C GLN A 43 1.42 -0.99 -6.66
N MET A 44 2.64 -1.03 -6.13
CA MET A 44 3.06 -2.07 -5.17
C MET A 44 2.32 -1.99 -3.82
N LEU A 45 1.75 -0.83 -3.46
CA LEU A 45 1.06 -0.56 -2.18
C LEU A 45 -0.47 -0.45 -2.32
N ARG A 46 -1.04 -0.99 -3.42
CA ARG A 46 -2.48 -0.90 -3.70
C ARG A 46 -3.36 -1.79 -2.81
N LYS A 47 -2.80 -2.85 -2.23
CA LYS A 47 -3.56 -3.83 -1.44
C LYS A 47 -3.33 -3.64 0.05
N VAL A 48 -4.36 -3.98 0.81
CA VAL A 48 -4.34 -4.02 2.27
C VAL A 48 -4.82 -5.40 2.72
N GLU A 49 -4.42 -5.79 3.92
CA GLU A 49 -4.93 -6.99 4.60
C GLU A 49 -5.89 -6.58 5.70
N ILE A 50 -7.03 -7.24 5.78
CA ILE A 50 -8.01 -7.00 6.85
C ILE A 50 -7.56 -7.71 8.12
N LEU A 51 -7.33 -6.93 9.18
CA LEU A 51 -6.99 -7.44 10.52
C LEU A 51 -8.25 -7.78 11.32
N ASP A 52 -9.26 -6.93 11.19
CA ASP A 52 -10.55 -7.05 11.86
C ASP A 52 -11.64 -6.49 10.94
N PRO A 53 -12.65 -7.28 10.53
CA PRO A 53 -13.70 -6.79 9.65
C PRO A 53 -14.66 -5.80 10.34
N GLY A 54 -14.71 -5.72 11.67
CA GLY A 54 -15.72 -4.91 12.36
C GLY A 54 -17.13 -5.31 11.95
N ASP A 55 -17.96 -4.33 11.58
CA ASP A 55 -19.32 -4.54 11.06
C ASP A 55 -19.39 -4.55 9.53
N THR A 56 -18.24 -4.50 8.84
CA THR A 56 -18.20 -4.54 7.36
C THR A 56 -18.35 -5.96 6.83
N ASN A 57 -18.53 -6.11 5.52
CA ASN A 57 -18.65 -7.42 4.86
C ASN A 57 -17.30 -8.09 4.55
N PHE A 58 -16.19 -7.56 5.06
CA PHE A 58 -14.88 -8.13 4.81
C PHE A 58 -14.63 -9.39 5.62
N ILE A 59 -13.66 -10.19 5.19
CA ILE A 59 -13.19 -11.37 5.93
C ILE A 59 -11.82 -11.06 6.53
N LYS A 60 -11.58 -11.52 7.77
CA LYS A 60 -10.25 -11.42 8.38
C LYS A 60 -9.20 -12.16 7.55
N GLY A 61 -8.08 -11.51 7.25
CA GLY A 61 -7.01 -12.01 6.38
C GLY A 61 -7.29 -11.83 4.88
N GLU A 62 -8.44 -11.27 4.50
CA GLU A 62 -8.74 -10.95 3.11
C GLU A 62 -7.81 -9.86 2.59
N GLN A 63 -7.34 -10.02 1.34
CA GLN A 63 -6.55 -9.03 0.63
C GLN A 63 -7.43 -8.25 -0.32
N VAL A 64 -7.62 -6.97 -0.03
CA VAL A 64 -8.56 -6.09 -0.74
C VAL A 64 -7.85 -4.83 -1.20
N GLU A 65 -8.44 -4.14 -2.18
CA GLU A 65 -7.91 -2.85 -2.62
C GLU A 65 -8.07 -1.81 -1.51
N ARG A 66 -7.01 -1.02 -1.31
CA ARG A 66 -7.02 0.07 -0.32
C ARG A 66 -8.20 1.01 -0.54
N THR A 67 -8.47 1.39 -1.79
CA THR A 67 -9.57 2.29 -2.13
C THR A 67 -10.92 1.73 -1.70
N ARG A 68 -11.18 0.44 -1.97
CA ARG A 68 -12.42 -0.23 -1.59
C ARG A 68 -12.63 -0.27 -0.08
N VAL A 69 -11.56 -0.52 0.69
CA VAL A 69 -11.67 -0.53 2.17
C VAL A 69 -11.89 0.88 2.71
N MET A 70 -11.25 1.90 2.13
CA MET A 70 -11.49 3.29 2.53
C MET A 70 -12.95 3.68 2.27
N GLU A 71 -13.47 3.40 1.07
CA GLU A 71 -14.87 3.68 0.72
C GLU A 71 -15.87 2.95 1.63
N GLU A 72 -15.67 1.66 1.90
CA GLU A 72 -16.56 0.90 2.78
C GLU A 72 -16.46 1.35 4.24
N ASN A 73 -15.27 1.73 4.71
CA ASN A 73 -15.10 2.27 6.05
C ASN A 73 -15.76 3.65 6.20
N ASP A 74 -15.66 4.51 5.18
CA ASP A 74 -16.33 5.81 5.18
C ASP A 74 -17.85 5.64 5.24
N ARG A 75 -18.39 4.65 4.51
CA ARG A 75 -19.81 4.27 4.58
C ARG A 75 -20.20 3.74 5.96
N ALA A 76 -19.43 2.79 6.51
CA ALA A 76 -19.69 2.24 7.84
C ALA A 76 -19.70 3.33 8.91
N GLN A 77 -18.76 4.27 8.86
CA GLN A 77 -18.72 5.41 9.77
C GLN A 77 -19.95 6.33 9.62
N SER A 78 -20.44 6.54 8.39
CA SER A 78 -21.66 7.35 8.18
C SER A 78 -22.94 6.69 8.71
N GLU A 79 -22.92 5.37 8.90
CA GLU A 79 -24.02 4.57 9.44
C GLU A 79 -23.85 4.28 10.95
N ASP A 80 -22.89 4.92 11.63
CA ASP A 80 -22.52 4.67 13.04
C ASP A 80 -22.12 3.19 13.32
N ARG A 81 -21.60 2.50 12.30
CA ARG A 81 -21.11 1.11 12.37
C ARG A 81 -19.60 1.06 12.57
N ILE A 82 -19.11 -0.08 13.07
CA ILE A 82 -17.68 -0.27 13.34
C ILE A 82 -16.94 -0.50 12.01
N PRO A 83 -16.01 0.39 11.60
CA PRO A 83 -15.23 0.21 10.37
C PRO A 83 -14.21 -0.92 10.50
N ALA A 84 -13.81 -1.49 9.37
CA ALA A 84 -12.79 -2.52 9.33
C ALA A 84 -11.40 -1.95 9.67
N ARG A 85 -10.62 -2.70 10.45
CA ARG A 85 -9.19 -2.45 10.66
C ARG A 85 -8.39 -3.22 9.63
N TRP A 86 -7.41 -2.56 9.05
CA TRP A 86 -6.58 -3.09 7.99
C TRP A 86 -5.15 -2.62 8.12
N GLN A 87 -4.22 -3.33 7.48
CA GLN A 87 -2.81 -2.93 7.37
C GLN A 87 -2.38 -2.88 5.91
N PRO A 88 -1.55 -1.90 5.51
CA PRO A 88 -0.98 -1.84 4.16
C PRO A 88 -0.12 -3.06 3.87
N MET A 89 -0.18 -3.56 2.63
CA MET A 89 0.67 -4.65 2.16
C MET A 89 1.57 -4.17 1.03
N LEU A 90 2.87 -4.42 1.15
CA LEU A 90 3.83 -4.24 0.05
C LEU A 90 3.87 -5.52 -0.79
N LEU A 91 3.43 -5.42 -2.04
CA LEU A 91 3.50 -6.51 -3.02
C LEU A 91 4.66 -6.28 -3.99
N GLY A 92 5.32 -7.37 -4.39
CA GLY A 92 6.25 -7.33 -5.53
C GLY A 92 5.52 -7.00 -6.83
N ILE A 93 6.21 -6.39 -7.80
CA ILE A 93 5.62 -5.89 -9.06
C ILE A 93 4.80 -6.94 -9.81
N THR A 94 5.29 -8.18 -9.91
CA THR A 94 4.59 -9.29 -10.60
C THR A 94 3.30 -9.69 -9.90
N LYS A 95 3.32 -9.72 -8.56
CA LYS A 95 2.13 -10.05 -7.78
C LYS A 95 1.13 -8.89 -7.84
N ALA A 96 1.61 -7.65 -7.79
CA ALA A 96 0.77 -6.46 -7.92
C ALA A 96 0.09 -6.38 -9.30
N SER A 97 0.75 -6.78 -10.39
CA SER A 97 0.15 -6.78 -11.73
C SER A 97 -0.91 -7.86 -11.92
N LEU A 98 -0.76 -9.01 -11.28
CA LEU A 98 -1.73 -10.10 -11.34
C LEU A 98 -2.94 -9.87 -10.42
N ALA A 99 -2.74 -9.13 -9.33
CA ALA A 99 -3.77 -8.80 -8.36
C ALA A 99 -4.57 -7.54 -8.76
N THR A 100 -4.86 -7.38 -10.06
CA THR A 100 -5.68 -6.27 -10.58
C THR A 100 -7.15 -6.51 -10.29
#